data_AF-A0A4R4AW25-F1
#
_entry.id   AF-A0A4R4AW25-F1
#
_cell.length_a   1.000
_cell.length_b   1.000
_cell.length_c   1.000
_cell.angle_alpha   90.00
_cell.angle_beta   90.00
_cell.angle_gamma   90.00
#
_symmetry.space_group_name_H-M   'P 1'
#
loop_
_entity.id
_entity.type
_entity.pdbx_description
1 polymer ?
#
loop_
_entity_poly.entity_id
_entity_poly.type
_entity_poly.pdbx_seq_one_letter_code
_entity_poly.pdbx_strand_id
1 'polypeptide(L)'
;MRALNSEEFVKALQATTTLNPGESRSFSNGSIIASVVEEVKPQNEAPFNTLASYAVKERNVTQKVVVFGIFASIYWVKVRFQHPLGSRDVTKTLSADNGHTNINPSIIVTDIGASHWASAGWAFATGKFRIAATGSIGFWSFTHVLNLKADPEYTTGWLN
;
A
#
# COMPACT_ATOMS: atom_id res chain seq x y z
N MET A 1 -23.13 26.53 6.51
CA MET A 1 -22.04 25.53 6.37
C MET A 1 -21.30 25.48 7.69
N ARG A 2 -21.35 24.35 8.42
CA ARG A 2 -20.53 24.16 9.64
C ARG A 2 -19.08 24.05 9.18
N ALA A 3 -18.19 24.87 9.76
CA ALA A 3 -16.77 24.73 9.55
C ALA A 3 -16.36 23.29 9.87
N LEU A 4 -15.69 22.63 8.93
CA LEU A 4 -15.00 21.36 9.19
C LEU A 4 -14.04 21.62 10.35
N ASN A 5 -14.26 20.97 11.51
CA ASN A 5 -13.36 21.07 12.65
C ASN A 5 -11.99 20.50 12.24
N SER A 6 -11.06 21.40 11.91
CA SER A 6 -9.71 21.07 11.43
C SER A 6 -8.97 20.13 12.40
N GLU A 7 -9.17 20.29 13.71
CA GLU A 7 -8.59 19.39 14.71
C GLU A 7 -9.12 17.96 14.65
N GLU A 8 -10.43 17.80 14.45
CA GLU A 8 -11.05 16.47 14.34
C GLU A 8 -10.69 15.79 13.02
N PHE A 9 -10.48 16.57 11.95
CA PHE A 9 -9.88 16.10 10.70
C PHE A 9 -8.48 15.52 10.94
N VAL A 10 -7.63 16.26 11.67
CA VAL A 10 -6.26 15.82 11.98
C VAL A 10 -6.25 14.55 12.79
N LYS A 11 -7.11 14.43 13.80
CA LYS A 11 -7.24 13.20 14.60
C LYS A 11 -7.71 12.01 13.76
N ALA A 12 -8.67 12.22 12.86
CA ALA A 12 -9.12 11.17 11.95
C ALA A 12 -7.99 10.72 11.01
N LEU A 13 -7.22 11.66 10.47
CA LEU A 13 -6.07 11.37 9.63
C LEU A 13 -4.93 10.71 10.39
N GLN A 14 -4.68 11.08 11.64
CA GLN A 14 -3.71 10.40 12.51
C GLN A 14 -4.16 8.98 12.88
N ALA A 15 -5.47 8.72 12.92
CA ALA A 15 -5.97 7.38 13.22
C ALA A 15 -5.70 6.39 12.10
N THR A 16 -5.76 6.80 10.83
CA THR A 16 -5.45 5.91 9.69
C THR A 16 -4.03 5.35 9.71
N THR A 17 -3.15 5.92 10.56
CA THR A 17 -1.78 5.44 10.76
C THR A 17 -1.71 4.20 11.65
N THR A 18 -2.67 4.05 12.54
CA THR A 18 -2.75 2.93 13.49
C THR A 18 -3.78 1.88 13.08
N LEU A 19 -4.59 2.16 12.06
CA LEU A 19 -5.64 1.26 11.61
C LEU A 19 -5.07 0.19 10.69
N ASN A 20 -5.39 -1.07 10.98
CA ASN A 20 -5.15 -2.16 10.06
C ASN A 20 -6.09 -2.07 8.85
N PRO A 21 -5.74 -2.69 7.72
CA PRO A 21 -6.66 -2.85 6.61
C PRO A 21 -8.02 -3.42 7.03
N GLY A 22 -9.11 -2.77 6.61
CA GLY A 22 -10.48 -3.13 6.98
C GLY A 22 -10.97 -2.50 8.28
N GLU A 23 -10.10 -1.87 9.08
CA GLU A 23 -10.51 -1.13 10.26
C GLU A 23 -10.96 0.29 9.92
N SER A 24 -11.90 0.78 10.72
CA SER A 24 -12.35 2.17 10.64
C SER A 24 -12.48 2.78 12.03
N ARG A 25 -12.28 4.09 12.12
CA ARG A 25 -12.48 4.86 13.35
C ARG A 25 -13.31 6.11 13.05
N SER A 26 -14.35 6.30 13.86
CA SER A 26 -15.26 7.44 13.74
C SER A 26 -14.89 8.57 14.69
N PHE A 27 -14.95 9.81 14.20
CA PHE A 27 -14.74 11.04 14.94
C PHE A 27 -15.96 11.95 14.81
N SER A 28 -16.07 12.94 15.70
CA SER A 28 -17.20 13.89 15.73
C SER A 28 -18.58 13.21 15.61
N ASN A 29 -18.89 12.28 16.53
CA ASN A 29 -20.16 11.53 16.59
C ASN A 29 -20.52 10.80 15.27
N GLY A 30 -19.53 10.27 14.55
CA GLY A 30 -19.75 9.49 13.32
C GLY A 30 -19.78 10.31 12.03
N SER A 31 -19.66 11.64 12.11
CA SER A 31 -19.60 12.50 10.92
C SER A 31 -18.29 12.41 10.14
N ILE A 32 -17.24 11.86 10.76
CA ILE A 32 -15.92 11.68 10.15
C ILE A 32 -15.53 10.23 10.33
N ILE A 33 -15.22 9.55 9.22
CA ILE A 33 -14.72 8.17 9.23
C ILE A 33 -13.34 8.16 8.61
N ALA A 34 -12.40 7.62 9.38
CA ALA A 34 -11.06 7.26 8.95
C ALA A 34 -11.03 5.77 8.67
N SER A 35 -10.61 5.35 7.48
CA SER A 35 -10.51 3.93 7.15
C SER A 35 -9.33 3.63 6.23
N VAL A 36 -8.81 2.43 6.36
CA VAL A 36 -7.75 1.89 5.53
C VAL A 36 -8.30 0.71 4.75
N VAL A 37 -8.19 0.75 3.43
CA VAL A 37 -8.60 -0.36 2.56
C VAL A 37 -7.37 -0.93 1.88
N GLU A 38 -7.18 -2.24 2.00
CA GLU A 38 -6.21 -2.99 1.23
C GLU A 38 -6.89 -3.59 0.00
N GLU A 39 -6.31 -3.33 -1.18
CA GLU A 39 -6.67 -4.00 -2.41
C GLU A 39 -5.46 -4.75 -2.96
N VAL A 40 -5.67 -6.04 -3.21
CA VAL A 40 -4.70 -6.89 -3.90
C VAL A 40 -5.08 -6.94 -5.37
N LYS A 41 -4.19 -6.50 -6.27
CA LYS A 41 -4.39 -6.63 -7.71
C LYS A 41 -3.32 -7.55 -8.30
N PRO A 42 -3.68 -8.77 -8.74
CA PRO A 42 -2.79 -9.58 -9.56
C PRO A 42 -2.46 -8.84 -10.85
N GLN A 43 -1.19 -8.67 -11.20
CA GLN A 43 -0.77 -8.15 -12.50
C GLN A 43 0.03 -9.22 -13.24
N ASN A 44 -0.55 -9.80 -14.29
CA ASN A 44 0.20 -10.68 -15.18
C ASN A 44 0.96 -9.81 -16.17
N GLU A 45 2.24 -9.54 -15.94
CA GLU A 45 3.07 -8.82 -16.90
C GLU A 45 4.40 -9.54 -17.14
N ALA A 46 4.38 -10.46 -18.11
CA ALA A 46 5.42 -10.74 -19.10
C ALA A 46 5.04 -11.99 -19.92
N PRO A 47 5.34 -12.06 -21.23
CA PRO A 47 4.99 -13.20 -22.07
C PRO A 47 5.73 -14.45 -21.62
N PHE A 48 5.03 -15.59 -21.68
CA PHE A 48 5.63 -16.92 -21.59
C PHE A 48 6.85 -16.99 -22.50
N ASN A 49 8.05 -17.14 -21.91
CA ASN A 49 9.21 -17.54 -22.70
C ASN A 49 9.17 -19.07 -22.80
N THR A 50 8.64 -19.59 -23.92
CA THR A 50 8.46 -21.04 -24.15
C THR A 50 9.77 -21.84 -24.15
N LEU A 51 10.92 -21.16 -24.22
CA LEU A 51 12.25 -21.75 -24.12
C LEU A 51 12.84 -21.69 -22.70
N ALA A 52 12.20 -20.99 -21.77
CA ALA A 52 12.66 -20.86 -20.40
C ALA A 52 11.84 -21.78 -19.45
N SER A 53 12.52 -22.47 -18.53
CA SER A 53 11.87 -23.31 -17.51
C SER A 53 11.19 -22.51 -16.38
N TYR A 54 10.97 -21.20 -16.58
CA TYR A 54 10.42 -20.29 -15.58
C TYR A 54 9.46 -19.27 -16.21
N ALA A 55 8.54 -18.77 -15.38
CA ALA A 55 7.68 -17.64 -15.67
C ALA A 55 8.01 -16.45 -14.74
N VAL A 56 7.66 -15.25 -15.17
CA VAL A 56 7.75 -14.02 -14.38
C VAL A 56 6.34 -13.57 -14.02
N LYS A 57 6.12 -13.20 -12.76
CA LYS A 57 4.87 -12.59 -12.31
C LYS A 57 5.12 -11.32 -11.52
N GLU A 58 4.11 -10.46 -11.54
CA GLU A 58 4.06 -9.22 -10.79
C GLU A 58 2.85 -9.22 -9.87
N ARG A 59 3.04 -8.80 -8.63
CA ARG A 59 1.96 -8.71 -7.64
C ARG A 59 2.10 -7.42 -6.85
N ASN A 60 0.98 -6.81 -6.52
CA ASN A 60 0.95 -5.59 -5.74
C ASN A 60 -0.05 -5.66 -4.58
N VAL A 61 0.21 -4.81 -3.59
CA VAL A 61 -0.70 -4.49 -2.50
C VAL A 61 -0.89 -2.99 -2.54
N THR A 62 -2.15 -2.55 -2.58
CA THR A 62 -2.53 -1.15 -2.61
C THR A 62 -3.21 -0.78 -1.29
N GLN A 63 -2.75 0.31 -0.69
CA GLN A 63 -3.33 0.97 0.47
C GLN A 63 -4.07 2.23 0.03
N LYS A 64 -5.33 2.36 0.46
CA LYS A 64 -6.13 3.57 0.27
C LYS A 64 -6.42 4.22 1.61
N VAL A 65 -6.06 5.49 1.74
CA VAL A 65 -6.37 6.32 2.90
C VAL A 65 -7.63 7.12 2.61
N VAL A 66 -8.67 6.90 3.42
CA VAL A 66 -9.96 7.59 3.29
C VAL A 66 -10.23 8.41 4.55
N VAL A 67 -10.62 9.67 4.35
CA VAL A 67 -10.94 10.63 5.42
C VAL A 67 -12.15 11.43 4.95
N PHE A 68 -13.20 11.54 5.78
CA PHE A 68 -14.50 12.12 5.38
C PHE A 68 -15.17 11.40 4.20
N GLY A 69 -14.89 10.10 4.00
CA GLY A 69 -15.36 9.39 2.81
C GLY A 69 -14.70 9.84 1.50
N ILE A 70 -13.68 10.71 1.56
CA ILE A 70 -12.89 11.14 0.41
C ILE A 70 -11.55 10.41 0.44
N PHE A 71 -11.12 9.91 -0.72
CA PHE A 71 -9.76 9.36 -0.86
C PHE A 71 -8.74 10.48 -0.70
N ALA A 72 -7.96 10.41 0.37
CA ALA A 72 -6.86 11.34 0.62
C ALA A 72 -5.67 11.00 -0.27
N SER A 73 -5.27 9.74 -0.24
CA SER A 73 -4.12 9.24 -0.98
C SER A 73 -4.23 7.73 -1.19
N ILE A 74 -3.59 7.27 -2.25
CA ILE A 74 -3.42 5.85 -2.57
C ILE A 74 -1.92 5.60 -2.66
N TYR A 75 -1.41 4.53 -2.06
CA TYR A 75 -0.02 4.12 -2.22
C TYR A 75 0.09 2.60 -2.29
N TRP A 76 1.12 2.10 -2.98
CA TRP A 76 1.25 0.68 -3.25
C TRP A 76 2.71 0.25 -3.29
N VAL A 77 2.94 -1.00 -2.91
CA VAL A 77 4.19 -1.71 -3.14
C VAL A 77 3.93 -2.86 -4.11
N LYS A 78 4.89 -3.10 -4.98
CA LYS A 78 4.83 -4.10 -6.05
C LYS A 78 6.09 -4.94 -6.04
N VAL A 79 5.96 -6.24 -6.29
CA VAL A 79 7.11 -7.15 -6.44
C VAL A 79 7.02 -7.89 -7.76
N ARG A 80 8.15 -8.01 -8.46
CA ARG A 80 8.32 -8.90 -9.61
C ARG A 80 9.18 -10.08 -9.22
N PHE A 81 8.81 -11.28 -9.64
CA PHE A 81 9.54 -12.49 -9.28
C PHE A 81 9.44 -13.59 -10.34
N GLN A 82 10.40 -14.50 -10.31
CA GLN A 82 10.42 -15.70 -11.12
C GLN A 82 9.97 -16.91 -10.31
N HIS A 83 9.28 -17.82 -11.00
CA HIS A 83 8.92 -19.13 -10.47
C HIS A 83 9.00 -20.19 -11.59
N PRO A 84 9.26 -21.47 -11.28
CA PRO A 84 9.22 -22.54 -12.28
C PRO A 84 7.81 -22.73 -12.84
N LEU A 85 7.73 -23.16 -14.10
CA LEU A 85 6.44 -23.51 -14.72
C LEU A 85 5.80 -24.67 -13.95
N GLY A 86 4.50 -24.55 -13.65
CA GLY A 86 3.75 -25.55 -12.88
C GLY A 86 4.09 -25.61 -11.38
N SER A 87 4.94 -24.71 -10.88
CA SER A 87 5.25 -24.59 -9.46
C SER A 87 4.81 -23.22 -8.91
N ARG A 88 4.48 -23.22 -7.62
CA ARG A 88 4.23 -22.01 -6.83
C ARG A 88 5.48 -21.46 -6.18
N ASP A 89 6.58 -22.20 -6.18
CA ASP A 89 7.79 -21.76 -5.50
C ASP A 89 8.45 -20.59 -6.23
N VAL A 90 8.57 -19.47 -5.54
CA VAL A 90 9.37 -18.34 -6.00
C VAL A 90 10.85 -18.68 -5.89
N THR A 91 11.55 -18.64 -7.03
CA THR A 91 12.99 -18.91 -7.10
C THR A 91 13.84 -17.66 -6.89
N LYS A 92 13.39 -16.51 -7.39
CA LYS A 92 14.04 -15.23 -7.15
C LYS A 92 13.09 -14.05 -7.35
N THR A 93 13.29 -12.99 -6.58
CA THR A 93 12.70 -11.66 -6.86
C THR A 93 13.58 -10.90 -7.85
N LEU A 94 12.96 -10.15 -8.75
CA LEU A 94 13.62 -9.35 -9.79
C LEU A 94 13.70 -7.87 -9.42
N SER A 95 12.61 -7.32 -8.90
CA SER A 95 12.51 -5.93 -8.49
C SER A 95 11.35 -5.74 -7.51
N ALA A 96 11.37 -4.62 -6.80
CA ALA A 96 10.19 -4.05 -6.17
C ALA A 96 10.11 -2.56 -6.45
N ASP A 97 8.89 -2.10 -6.66
CA ASP A 97 8.57 -0.72 -6.99
C ASP A 97 7.53 -0.20 -5.99
N ASN A 98 7.72 1.05 -5.55
CA ASN A 98 6.71 1.79 -4.82
C ASN A 98 6.01 2.76 -5.76
N GLY A 99 4.77 3.11 -5.42
CA GLY A 99 4.10 4.21 -6.07
C GLY A 99 3.00 4.80 -5.19
N HIS A 100 2.57 6.00 -5.55
CA HIS A 100 1.52 6.70 -4.84
C HIS A 100 0.75 7.65 -5.76
N THR A 101 -0.41 8.08 -5.29
CA THR A 101 -1.25 9.10 -5.90
C THR A 101 -1.84 9.94 -4.77
N ASN A 102 -1.48 11.22 -4.77
CA ASN A 102 -1.99 12.20 -3.82
C ASN A 102 -3.23 12.86 -4.44
N ILE A 103 -4.41 12.53 -3.90
CA ILE A 103 -5.68 13.05 -4.41
C ILE A 103 -6.05 14.33 -3.66
N ASN A 104 -5.84 14.35 -2.35
CA ASN A 104 -6.02 15.54 -1.54
C ASN A 104 -4.67 16.28 -1.39
N PRO A 105 -4.53 17.53 -1.88
CA PRO A 105 -3.26 18.26 -1.82
C PRO A 105 -2.80 18.60 -0.39
N SER A 106 -3.70 18.55 0.59
CA SER A 106 -3.35 18.72 2.00
C SER A 106 -2.61 17.50 2.58
N ILE A 107 -2.63 16.35 1.89
CA ILE A 107 -2.01 15.11 2.33
C ILE A 107 -1.06 14.62 1.24
N ILE A 108 0.22 14.59 1.55
CA ILE A 108 1.27 14.21 0.63
C ILE A 108 1.83 12.87 1.09
N VAL A 109 1.68 11.85 0.26
CA VAL A 109 2.49 10.65 0.33
C VAL A 109 3.72 10.85 -0.54
N THR A 110 4.87 10.40 -0.07
CA THR A 110 6.15 10.40 -0.79
C THR A 110 6.79 9.04 -0.65
N ASP A 111 7.38 8.56 -1.73
CA ASP A 111 8.15 7.32 -1.73
C ASP A 111 9.53 7.53 -1.09
N ILE A 112 9.91 6.66 -0.16
CA ILE A 112 11.25 6.64 0.47
C ILE A 112 12.12 5.54 -0.15
N GLY A 113 11.51 4.44 -0.60
CA GLY A 113 12.21 3.31 -1.21
C GLY A 113 11.54 1.96 -0.98
N ALA A 114 11.86 1.02 -1.87
CA ALA A 114 11.38 -0.35 -1.84
C ALA A 114 12.54 -1.33 -1.60
N SER A 115 12.25 -2.48 -1.02
CA SER A 115 13.17 -3.61 -0.89
C SER A 115 12.43 -4.91 -1.17
N HIS A 116 13.14 -5.93 -1.64
CA HIS A 116 12.54 -7.22 -1.96
C HIS A 116 13.52 -8.37 -1.73
N TRP A 117 12.96 -9.54 -1.45
CA TRP A 117 13.72 -10.77 -1.29
C TRP A 117 12.83 -11.98 -1.53
N ALA A 118 13.43 -13.12 -1.87
CA ALA A 118 12.74 -14.41 -1.91
C ALA A 118 13.07 -15.19 -0.64
N SER A 119 12.08 -15.86 -0.04
CA SER A 119 12.29 -16.76 1.10
C SER A 119 11.17 -17.79 1.21
N ALA A 120 11.52 -19.03 1.57
CA ALA A 120 10.57 -20.11 1.81
C ALA A 120 9.52 -20.34 0.69
N GLY A 121 9.91 -20.15 -0.58
CA GLY A 121 9.01 -20.29 -1.74
C GLY A 121 8.14 -19.06 -2.04
N TRP A 122 8.32 -17.95 -1.31
CA TRP A 122 7.55 -16.71 -1.49
C TRP A 122 8.44 -15.54 -1.93
N ALA A 123 7.84 -14.61 -2.68
CA ALA A 123 8.36 -13.28 -2.92
C ALA A 123 7.89 -12.35 -1.80
N PHE A 124 8.81 -11.58 -1.25
CA PHE A 124 8.52 -10.52 -0.29
C PHE A 124 8.95 -9.18 -0.84
N ALA A 125 8.19 -8.14 -0.52
CA ALA A 125 8.59 -6.76 -0.71
C ALA A 125 8.15 -5.88 0.45
N THR A 126 8.93 -4.83 0.69
CA THR A 126 8.67 -3.81 1.70
C THR A 126 8.81 -2.45 1.05
N GLY A 127 7.73 -1.68 1.04
CA GLY A 127 7.68 -0.30 0.57
C GLY A 127 7.60 0.66 1.74
N LYS A 128 8.51 1.64 1.79
CA LYS A 128 8.51 2.70 2.80
C LYS A 128 7.96 3.99 2.20
N PHE A 129 6.99 4.57 2.88
CA PHE A 129 6.30 5.79 2.46
C PHE A 129 6.38 6.83 3.57
N ARG A 130 6.62 8.09 3.20
CA ARG A 130 6.39 9.22 4.11
C ARG A 130 5.00 9.75 3.83
N ILE A 131 4.16 9.82 4.85
CA ILE A 131 2.86 10.49 4.76
C ILE A 131 2.96 11.77 5.59
N ALA A 132 2.63 12.90 4.98
CA ALA A 132 2.70 14.20 5.60
C ALA A 132 1.41 14.98 5.37
N ALA A 133 0.93 15.65 6.41
CA ALA A 133 -0.06 16.70 6.29
C ALA A 133 0.64 18.04 6.04
N THR A 134 0.07 18.86 5.16
CA THR A 134 0.59 20.19 4.84
C THR A 134 -0.51 21.24 4.85
N GLY A 135 -0.13 22.49 5.13
CA GLY A 135 -1.01 23.65 4.99
C GLY A 135 -2.08 23.75 6.08
N SER A 136 -3.33 23.97 5.66
CA SER A 136 -4.47 24.37 6.50
C SER A 136 -4.94 23.32 7.52
N ILE A 137 -4.39 22.11 7.48
CA ILE A 137 -4.67 21.02 8.42
C ILE A 137 -3.48 20.72 9.35
N GLY A 138 -2.47 21.60 9.37
CA GLY A 138 -1.29 21.47 10.25
C GLY A 138 -0.10 20.75 9.59
N PHE A 139 1.01 20.69 10.32
CA PHE A 139 2.26 20.08 9.89
C PHE A 139 2.61 18.88 10.75
N TRP A 140 2.54 17.71 10.16
CA TRP A 140 3.08 16.49 10.76
C TRP A 140 3.51 15.56 9.64
N SER A 141 4.40 14.61 9.97
CA SER A 141 4.78 13.57 9.03
C SER A 141 5.18 12.31 9.78
N PHE A 142 4.90 11.16 9.19
CA PHE A 142 5.37 9.87 9.69
C PHE A 142 5.80 8.97 8.54
N THR A 143 6.49 7.89 8.87
CA THR A 143 6.87 6.85 7.92
C THR A 143 5.98 5.64 8.13
N HIS A 144 5.38 5.14 7.05
CA HIS A 144 4.64 3.90 7.00
C HIS A 144 5.40 2.85 6.20
N VAL A 145 5.27 1.60 6.62
CA VAL A 145 5.89 0.46 5.95
C VAL A 145 4.78 -0.48 5.47
N LEU A 146 4.60 -0.57 4.16
CA LEU A 146 3.70 -1.53 3.54
C LEU A 146 4.49 -2.75 3.12
N ASN A 147 4.13 -3.91 3.67
CA ASN A 147 4.74 -5.18 3.31
C ASN A 147 3.83 -5.93 2.35
N LEU A 148 4.45 -6.77 1.54
CA LEU A 148 3.82 -7.66 0.60
C LEU A 148 4.47 -9.02 0.69
N LYS A 149 3.65 -10.07 0.68
CA LYS A 149 4.05 -11.45 0.44
C LYS A 149 3.23 -12.01 -0.71
N ALA A 150 3.90 -12.62 -1.69
CA ALA A 150 3.24 -13.14 -2.87
C ALA A 150 3.91 -14.43 -3.39
N ASP A 151 3.10 -15.26 -4.03
CA ASP A 151 3.53 -16.34 -4.90
C ASP A 151 2.77 -16.23 -6.23
N PRO A 152 2.90 -17.19 -7.16
CA PRO A 152 2.22 -17.13 -8.44
C PRO A 152 0.70 -17.07 -8.36
N GLU A 153 0.07 -17.45 -7.25
CA GLU A 153 -1.37 -17.57 -7.09
C GLU A 153 -1.92 -16.55 -6.10
N TYR A 154 -1.27 -16.39 -4.95
CA TYR A 154 -1.71 -15.64 -3.79
C TYR A 154 -0.87 -14.41 -3.53
N THR A 155 -1.49 -13.41 -2.92
CA THR A 155 -0.83 -12.17 -2.51
C THR A 155 -1.53 -11.64 -1.26
N THR A 156 -0.76 -11.17 -0.29
CA THR A 156 -1.25 -10.57 0.94
C THR A 156 -0.35 -9.39 1.32
N GLY A 157 -0.95 -8.35 1.89
CA GLY A 157 -0.23 -7.23 2.47
C GLY A 157 -0.47 -7.09 3.96
N TRP A 158 0.41 -6.33 4.61
CA TRP A 158 0.20 -5.85 5.98
C TRP A 158 1.02 -4.59 6.23
N LEU A 159 0.59 -3.82 7.22
CA LEU A 159 1.32 -2.64 7.71
C LEU A 159 2.27 -3.05 8.84
N ASN A 160 3.41 -2.35 8.93
CA ASN A 160 4.34 -2.36 10.08
C ASN A 160 4.63 -0.93 10.53
#